data_AF-H8WZ77-F1
#
_entry.id   AF-H8WZ77-F1
#
_cell.length_a   1.000
_cell.length_b   1.000
_cell.length_c   1.000
_cell.angle_alpha   90.00
_cell.angle_beta   90.00
_cell.angle_gamma   90.00
#
_symmetry.space_group_name_H-M   'P 1'
#
loop_
_entity.id
_entity.type
_entity.pdbx_description
1 polymer ?
#
loop_
_entity_poly.entity_id
_entity_poly.type
_entity_poly.pdbx_seq_one_letter_code
_entity_poly.pdbx_strand_id
1 'polypeptide(L)'
;MRFFVPALLLTLSSSALAAIIPVQFFASSDNEKVNGQGLYSTHEGAGINYFFLGAGQTLQYNDETRVVYVDVDTQPLLQQNLTFLNNILSLTFSRGSLPADIAEDGSVTFLVSDALAAAKNINDPYSYSESKYAVVKVGGEGSIPLTLSAKFGDAEEEQQSTSGEEASEPTETPAEEESTSVAAPGVNEEPEVTSYEGSAAAVGGAGLAAIAFAAASLVFYINMRI
;
A
#
# COMPACT_ATOMS: atom_id res chain seq x y z
N MET A 1 -29.62 -52.47 -43.61
CA MET A 1 -28.79 -51.25 -43.72
C MET A 1 -28.29 -50.90 -42.33
N ARG A 2 -27.00 -50.59 -42.15
CA ARG A 2 -26.42 -50.17 -40.86
C ARG A 2 -26.33 -48.65 -40.85
N PHE A 3 -27.06 -47.99 -39.96
CA PHE A 3 -26.95 -46.54 -39.77
C PHE A 3 -25.86 -46.23 -38.75
N PHE A 4 -24.79 -45.55 -39.19
CA PHE A 4 -23.85 -44.90 -38.28
C PHE A 4 -24.47 -43.59 -37.81
N VAL A 5 -24.64 -43.43 -36.50
CA VAL A 5 -24.99 -42.16 -35.87
C VAL A 5 -23.69 -41.54 -35.35
N PRO A 6 -23.19 -40.43 -35.92
CA PRO A 6 -22.05 -39.73 -35.35
C PRO A 6 -22.50 -38.96 -34.10
N ALA A 7 -21.95 -39.30 -32.94
CA ALA A 7 -22.12 -38.52 -31.73
C ALA A 7 -21.33 -37.20 -31.87
N LEU A 8 -22.04 -36.08 -32.01
CA LEU A 8 -21.42 -34.76 -32.13
C LEU A 8 -21.02 -34.26 -30.73
N LEU A 9 -19.74 -34.39 -30.38
CA LEU A 9 -19.17 -33.81 -29.16
C LEU A 9 -19.07 -32.28 -29.32
N LEU A 10 -20.01 -31.55 -28.72
CA LEU A 10 -19.87 -30.10 -28.53
C LEU A 10 -18.81 -29.84 -27.45
N THR A 11 -17.57 -29.59 -27.89
CA THR A 11 -16.55 -28.97 -27.04
C THR A 11 -16.89 -27.50 -26.83
N LEU A 12 -17.49 -27.16 -25.69
CA LEU A 12 -17.55 -25.76 -25.25
C LEU A 12 -16.12 -25.31 -24.93
N SER A 13 -15.50 -24.59 -25.86
CA SER A 13 -14.30 -23.81 -25.58
C SER A 13 -14.69 -22.67 -24.65
N SER A 14 -14.43 -22.82 -23.35
CA SER A 14 -14.59 -21.72 -22.39
C SER A 14 -13.52 -20.68 -22.67
N SER A 15 -13.88 -19.66 -23.46
CA SER A 15 -13.10 -18.43 -23.57
C SER A 15 -13.24 -17.69 -22.25
N ALA A 16 -12.22 -17.79 -21.39
CA ALA A 16 -12.09 -16.92 -20.23
C ALA A 16 -12.05 -15.48 -20.76
N LEU A 17 -13.08 -14.69 -20.40
CA LEU A 17 -13.10 -13.26 -20.67
C LEU A 17 -12.24 -12.60 -19.60
N ALA A 18 -11.31 -11.72 -20.00
CA ALA A 18 -10.56 -10.91 -19.07
C ALA A 18 -11.53 -10.11 -18.18
N ALA A 19 -11.48 -10.36 -16.88
CA ALA A 19 -12.34 -9.76 -15.87
C ALA A 19 -11.55 -8.75 -15.04
N ILE A 20 -12.14 -7.58 -14.84
CA ILE A 20 -11.76 -6.67 -13.76
C ILE A 20 -12.62 -7.05 -12.55
N ILE A 21 -11.98 -7.50 -11.49
CA ILE A 21 -12.62 -8.12 -10.33
C ILE A 21 -12.30 -7.29 -9.08
N PRO A 22 -13.30 -6.83 -8.31
CA PRO A 22 -13.07 -6.22 -7.01
C PRO A 22 -12.41 -7.23 -6.05
N VAL A 23 -11.31 -6.83 -5.42
CA VAL A 23 -10.53 -7.67 -4.49
C VAL A 23 -10.16 -6.92 -3.23
N GLN A 24 -10.18 -7.60 -2.09
CA GLN A 24 -9.57 -7.14 -0.84
C GLN A 24 -8.47 -8.11 -0.42
N PHE A 25 -7.35 -7.60 0.08
CA PHE A 25 -6.26 -8.41 0.62
C PHE A 25 -6.25 -8.39 2.15
N PHE A 26 -5.88 -9.53 2.74
CA PHE A 26 -5.75 -9.73 4.18
C PHE A 26 -4.41 -10.41 4.48
N ALA A 27 -3.75 -9.99 5.56
CA ALA A 27 -2.52 -10.62 6.01
C ALA A 27 -2.79 -12.01 6.61
N SER A 28 -1.98 -12.99 6.24
CA SER A 28 -1.94 -14.32 6.84
C SER A 28 -0.61 -14.48 7.60
N SER A 29 -0.68 -14.79 8.89
CA SER A 29 0.50 -14.88 9.77
C SER A 29 0.22 -15.72 11.01
N ASP A 30 1.25 -16.35 11.58
CA ASP A 30 1.17 -17.01 12.89
C ASP A 30 0.97 -16.02 14.05
N ASN A 31 1.15 -14.71 13.80
CA ASN A 31 1.03 -13.68 14.82
C ASN A 31 -0.37 -13.04 14.82
N GLU A 32 -1.16 -13.36 15.84
CA GLU A 32 -2.54 -12.87 16.04
C GLU A 32 -2.68 -11.34 15.98
N LYS A 33 -1.61 -10.56 16.23
CA LYS A 33 -1.68 -9.09 16.13
C LYS A 33 -1.87 -8.60 14.70
N VAL A 34 -1.45 -9.36 13.70
CA VAL A 34 -1.50 -8.95 12.27
C VAL A 34 -2.32 -9.90 11.42
N ASN A 35 -2.49 -11.15 11.85
CA ASN A 35 -3.28 -12.15 11.13
C ASN A 35 -4.74 -11.70 10.95
N GLY A 36 -5.27 -11.83 9.74
CA GLY A 36 -6.62 -11.43 9.37
C GLY A 36 -6.84 -9.92 9.23
N GLN A 37 -5.86 -9.07 9.49
CA GLN A 37 -5.98 -7.64 9.19
C GLN A 37 -6.03 -7.40 7.67
N GLY A 38 -6.90 -6.51 7.23
CA GLY A 38 -6.99 -6.10 5.83
C GLY A 38 -5.87 -5.14 5.45
N LEU A 39 -5.54 -5.09 4.16
CA LEU A 39 -4.66 -4.09 3.58
C LEU A 39 -5.47 -2.87 3.17
N TYR A 40 -5.01 -1.69 3.59
CA TYR A 40 -5.43 -0.42 3.04
C TYR A 40 -4.23 0.46 2.77
N SER A 41 -4.40 1.47 1.91
CA SER A 41 -3.36 2.41 1.52
C SER A 41 -3.63 3.80 2.07
N THR A 42 -2.58 4.57 2.33
CA THR A 42 -2.70 5.98 2.73
C THR A 42 -1.63 6.83 2.06
N HIS A 43 -1.92 8.12 1.88
CA HIS A 43 -1.15 9.01 1.01
C HIS A 43 0.15 9.49 1.67
N GLU A 44 1.26 9.33 0.94
CA GLU A 44 2.63 9.60 1.41
C GLU A 44 3.32 10.70 0.61
N GLY A 45 2.57 11.37 -0.28
CA GLY A 45 3.06 12.42 -1.16
C GLY A 45 3.28 11.97 -2.61
N ALA A 46 3.40 12.94 -3.52
CA ALA A 46 3.82 12.75 -4.91
C ALA A 46 3.07 11.65 -5.71
N GLY A 47 1.80 11.37 -5.39
CA GLY A 47 1.03 10.30 -6.05
C GLY A 47 1.52 8.89 -5.68
N ILE A 48 1.94 8.72 -4.43
CA ILE A 48 2.31 7.47 -3.78
C ILE A 48 1.37 7.26 -2.58
N ASN A 49 0.81 6.06 -2.48
CA ASN A 49 0.13 5.58 -1.27
C ASN A 49 0.84 4.33 -0.76
N TYR A 50 1.26 4.27 0.51
CA TYR A 50 1.84 3.06 1.12
C TYR A 50 0.75 2.19 1.75
N PHE A 51 0.94 0.87 1.69
CA PHE A 51 0.05 -0.10 2.33
C PHE A 51 0.39 -0.35 3.79
N PHE A 52 -0.66 -0.34 4.61
CA PHE A 52 -0.64 -0.66 6.02
C PHE A 52 -1.72 -1.70 6.34
N LEU A 53 -1.57 -2.36 7.48
CA LEU A 53 -2.56 -3.28 8.03
C LEU A 53 -3.62 -2.52 8.85
N GLY A 54 -4.90 -2.88 8.64
CA GLY A 54 -6.04 -2.32 9.35
C GLY A 54 -7.38 -2.91 8.85
N ALA A 55 -8.36 -2.05 8.61
CA ALA A 55 -9.53 -2.41 7.82
C ALA A 55 -9.13 -2.54 6.34
N GLY A 56 -9.66 -3.53 5.62
CA GLY A 56 -9.34 -3.73 4.20
C GLY A 56 -9.98 -2.65 3.31
N GLN A 57 -9.29 -2.30 2.22
CA GLN A 57 -9.86 -1.50 1.13
C GLN A 57 -10.09 -2.38 -0.11
N THR A 58 -11.12 -2.05 -0.90
CA THR A 58 -11.33 -2.65 -2.21
C THR A 58 -10.27 -2.13 -3.20
N LEU A 59 -9.77 -3.03 -4.03
CA LEU A 59 -8.85 -2.80 -5.14
C LEU A 59 -9.42 -3.45 -6.39
N GLN A 60 -8.97 -3.03 -7.56
CA GLN A 60 -9.30 -3.69 -8.82
C GLN A 60 -8.20 -4.69 -9.20
N TYR A 61 -8.57 -5.91 -9.56
CA TYR A 61 -7.66 -6.92 -10.12
C TYR A 61 -8.07 -7.25 -11.55
N ASN A 62 -7.14 -7.10 -12.50
CA ASN A 62 -7.31 -7.55 -13.87
C ASN A 62 -6.65 -8.93 -14.02
N ASP A 63 -7.43 -9.98 -14.26
CA ASP A 63 -6.96 -11.37 -14.26
C ASP A 63 -6.05 -11.74 -15.45
N GLU A 64 -6.30 -11.16 -16.62
CA GLU A 64 -5.50 -11.36 -17.85
C GLU A 64 -4.07 -10.83 -17.70
N THR A 65 -3.94 -9.61 -17.16
CA THR A 65 -2.63 -8.94 -16.97
C THR A 65 -2.02 -9.19 -15.59
N ARG A 66 -2.81 -9.75 -14.65
CA ARG A 66 -2.47 -9.99 -13.24
C ARG A 66 -2.10 -8.72 -12.46
N VAL A 67 -2.63 -7.59 -12.89
CA VAL A 67 -2.34 -6.29 -12.28
C VAL A 67 -3.41 -5.94 -11.26
N VAL A 68 -2.97 -5.54 -10.07
CA VAL A 68 -3.82 -4.88 -9.07
C VAL A 68 -3.61 -3.37 -9.15
N TYR A 69 -4.69 -2.60 -9.08
CA TYR A 69 -4.65 -1.14 -9.15
C TYR A 69 -5.84 -0.49 -8.44
N VAL A 70 -5.82 0.84 -8.35
CA VAL A 70 -7.01 1.69 -8.17
C VAL A 70 -7.09 2.70 -9.30
N ASP A 71 -8.30 2.99 -9.77
CA ASP A 71 -8.56 4.15 -10.61
C ASP A 71 -8.67 5.40 -9.72
N VAL A 72 -8.04 6.50 -10.13
CA VAL A 72 -8.19 7.80 -9.49
C VAL A 72 -9.07 8.66 -10.38
N ASP A 73 -10.07 9.32 -9.79
CA ASP A 73 -11.05 10.15 -10.51
C ASP A 73 -10.41 11.44 -11.04
N THR A 74 -9.81 11.30 -12.22
CA THR A 74 -9.18 12.36 -13.01
C THR A 74 -9.67 12.29 -14.46
N GLN A 75 -9.38 13.33 -15.24
CA GLN A 75 -9.67 13.38 -16.67
C GLN A 75 -8.35 13.54 -17.45
N PRO A 76 -7.83 12.50 -18.12
CA PRO A 76 -8.33 11.11 -18.17
C PRO A 76 -8.19 10.39 -16.83
N LEU A 77 -8.90 9.27 -16.65
CA LEU A 77 -8.72 8.39 -15.48
C LEU A 77 -7.27 7.91 -15.41
N LEU A 78 -6.67 7.98 -14.23
CA LEU A 78 -5.29 7.57 -14.00
C LEU A 78 -5.26 6.39 -13.03
N GLN A 79 -4.56 5.33 -13.41
CA GLN A 79 -4.37 4.15 -12.57
C GLN A 79 -3.13 4.25 -11.72
N GLN A 80 -3.29 4.02 -10.42
CA GLN A 80 -2.17 3.73 -9.54
C GLN A 80 -2.02 2.22 -9.40
N ASN A 81 -0.92 1.69 -9.90
CA ASN A 81 -0.65 0.26 -9.89
C ASN A 81 -0.02 -0.17 -8.55
N LEU A 82 -0.38 -1.36 -8.08
CA LEU A 82 0.31 -2.05 -7.00
C LEU A 82 1.76 -2.30 -7.40
N THR A 83 2.70 -1.93 -6.54
CA THR A 83 4.14 -2.10 -6.76
C THR A 83 4.90 -2.12 -5.44
N PHE A 84 6.21 -2.37 -5.48
CA PHE A 84 7.10 -2.03 -4.37
C PHE A 84 7.84 -0.73 -4.66
N LEU A 85 7.61 0.29 -3.83
CA LEU A 85 8.49 1.46 -3.80
C LEU A 85 9.58 1.25 -2.75
N ASN A 86 10.82 1.11 -3.20
CA ASN A 86 11.96 0.69 -2.40
C ASN A 86 11.73 -0.67 -1.71
N ASN A 87 11.23 -0.66 -0.46
CA ASN A 87 10.92 -1.86 0.31
C ASN A 87 9.43 -1.95 0.71
N ILE A 88 8.61 -0.93 0.42
CA ILE A 88 7.24 -0.78 0.95
C ILE A 88 6.24 -1.11 -0.16
N LEU A 89 5.23 -1.92 0.13
CA LEU A 89 4.13 -2.20 -0.80
C LEU A 89 3.32 -0.91 -1.00
N SER A 90 3.08 -0.52 -2.25
CA SER A 90 2.58 0.82 -2.61
C SER A 90 1.61 0.81 -3.78
N LEU A 91 0.75 1.82 -3.88
CA LEU A 91 0.08 2.25 -5.11
C LEU A 91 0.79 3.50 -5.66
N THR A 92 1.13 3.54 -6.96
CA THR A 92 1.68 4.75 -7.59
C THR A 92 1.45 4.80 -9.10
N PHE A 93 1.46 6.01 -9.66
CA PHE A 93 1.48 6.26 -11.12
C PHE A 93 2.87 6.06 -11.75
N SER A 94 3.94 6.10 -10.95
CA SER A 94 5.31 6.37 -11.43
C SER A 94 6.19 5.15 -11.67
N ARG A 95 5.63 3.93 -11.54
CA ARG A 95 6.35 2.66 -11.62
C ARG A 95 5.51 1.61 -12.33
N GLY A 96 6.18 0.57 -12.84
CA GLY A 96 5.49 -0.61 -13.38
C GLY A 96 4.73 -1.36 -12.30
N SER A 97 3.70 -2.09 -12.72
CA SER A 97 2.93 -2.99 -11.87
C SER A 97 3.78 -4.14 -11.34
N LEU A 98 3.46 -4.57 -10.13
CA LEU A 98 3.86 -5.84 -9.54
C LEU A 98 2.74 -6.85 -9.86
N PRO A 99 2.98 -7.84 -10.75
CA PRO A 99 1.97 -8.85 -11.04
C PRO A 99 1.72 -9.72 -9.80
N ALA A 100 0.45 -9.97 -9.51
CA ALA A 100 -0.01 -10.79 -8.41
C ALA A 100 -0.74 -12.03 -8.97
N ASP A 101 -0.23 -13.21 -8.66
CA ASP A 101 -0.91 -14.47 -8.95
C ASP A 101 -1.79 -14.81 -7.74
N ILE A 102 -3.12 -14.90 -7.96
CA ILE A 102 -4.11 -15.25 -6.93
C ILE A 102 -4.64 -16.64 -7.24
N ALA A 103 -4.43 -17.59 -6.33
CA ALA A 103 -4.90 -18.97 -6.48
C ALA A 103 -6.38 -19.14 -6.08
N GLU A 104 -6.97 -20.30 -6.41
CA GLU A 104 -8.38 -20.62 -6.10
C GLU A 104 -8.70 -20.65 -4.59
N ASP A 105 -7.70 -20.90 -3.74
CA ASP A 105 -7.82 -20.83 -2.27
C ASP A 105 -7.67 -19.40 -1.71
N GLY A 106 -7.48 -18.42 -2.60
CA GLY A 106 -7.23 -17.03 -2.28
C GLY A 106 -5.78 -16.72 -1.90
N SER A 107 -4.85 -17.68 -1.88
CA SER A 107 -3.44 -17.37 -1.61
C SER A 107 -2.86 -16.46 -2.70
N VAL A 108 -2.10 -15.44 -2.27
CA VAL A 108 -1.51 -14.44 -3.18
C VAL A 108 0.00 -14.63 -3.21
N THR A 109 0.54 -14.80 -4.42
CA THR A 109 1.96 -14.87 -4.70
C THR A 109 2.37 -13.71 -5.61
N PHE A 110 3.58 -13.17 -5.41
CA PHE A 110 4.12 -12.13 -6.27
C PHE A 110 5.36 -12.67 -6.95
N LEU A 111 5.47 -12.51 -8.28
CA LEU A 111 6.58 -13.03 -9.11
C LEU A 111 8.00 -12.68 -8.61
N VAL A 112 8.15 -11.72 -7.69
CA VAL A 112 9.43 -11.21 -7.18
C VAL A 112 9.68 -11.50 -5.70
N SER A 113 8.69 -12.00 -4.93
CA SER A 113 8.79 -12.55 -3.55
C SER A 113 7.39 -12.75 -2.94
N ASP A 114 7.11 -13.94 -2.42
CA ASP A 114 5.86 -14.22 -1.67
C ASP A 114 5.98 -13.91 -0.18
N ALA A 115 7.21 -13.86 0.34
CA ALA A 115 7.49 -13.48 1.70
C ALA A 115 7.40 -11.95 1.84
N LEU A 116 6.56 -11.50 2.77
CA LEU A 116 6.43 -10.11 3.21
C LEU A 116 6.64 -10.03 4.73
N ALA A 117 6.70 -8.81 5.25
CA ALA A 117 6.58 -8.56 6.67
C ALA A 117 5.73 -7.33 6.98
N ALA A 118 5.13 -7.32 8.18
CA ALA A 118 4.57 -6.15 8.83
C ALA A 118 5.66 -5.47 9.67
N ALA A 119 5.99 -4.22 9.36
CA ALA A 119 7.03 -3.44 10.01
C ALA A 119 6.45 -2.18 10.69
N LYS A 120 7.11 -1.73 11.75
CA LYS A 120 6.86 -0.46 12.44
C LYS A 120 8.12 0.39 12.48
N ASN A 121 7.97 1.70 12.69
CA ASN A 121 9.07 2.66 12.78
C ASN A 121 10.01 2.58 11.56
N ILE A 122 9.42 2.41 10.37
CA ILE A 122 10.14 2.55 9.11
C ILE A 122 10.24 4.04 8.75
N ASN A 123 11.12 4.38 7.80
CA ASN A 123 11.29 5.75 7.35
C ASN A 123 10.24 6.14 6.29
N ASP A 124 8.95 6.13 6.67
CA ASP A 124 7.84 6.63 5.85
C ASP A 124 7.63 8.16 6.05
N PRO A 125 7.32 8.93 4.98
CA PRO A 125 7.26 10.40 5.03
C PRO A 125 6.40 11.02 6.13
N TYR A 126 5.25 10.42 6.46
CA TYR A 126 4.32 10.95 7.47
C TYR A 126 4.31 10.18 8.80
N SER A 127 5.29 9.28 9.02
CA SER A 127 5.46 8.50 10.25
C SER A 127 4.23 7.68 10.70
N TYR A 128 3.35 7.30 9.76
CA TYR A 128 2.21 6.42 10.04
C TYR A 128 2.66 5.06 10.61
N SER A 129 3.87 4.59 10.28
CA SER A 129 4.39 3.31 10.79
C SER A 129 4.77 3.30 12.28
N GLU A 130 4.77 4.44 12.97
CA GLU A 130 4.89 4.45 14.45
C GLU A 130 3.67 3.77 15.09
N SER A 131 2.48 4.13 14.62
CA SER A 131 1.21 3.62 15.15
C SER A 131 0.71 2.37 14.41
N LYS A 132 1.01 2.22 13.12
CA LYS A 132 0.43 1.19 12.23
C LYS A 132 1.50 0.27 11.65
N TYR A 133 1.13 -0.93 11.20
CA TYR A 133 2.07 -1.85 10.55
C TYR A 133 2.10 -1.58 9.04
N ALA A 134 3.23 -1.12 8.52
CA ALA A 134 3.48 -1.01 7.08
C ALA A 134 3.79 -2.39 6.49
N VAL A 135 3.34 -2.65 5.26
CA VAL A 135 3.63 -3.91 4.55
C VAL A 135 4.90 -3.75 3.72
N VAL A 136 5.91 -4.57 4.00
CA VAL A 136 7.24 -4.48 3.37
C VAL A 136 7.66 -5.80 2.72
N LYS A 137 8.51 -5.72 1.68
CA LYS A 137 9.08 -6.87 0.99
C LYS A 137 10.11 -7.61 1.84
N VAL A 138 10.95 -6.88 2.57
CA VAL A 138 12.00 -7.43 3.44
C VAL A 138 11.83 -6.85 4.83
N GLY A 139 11.57 -7.72 5.82
CA GLY A 139 11.46 -7.34 7.22
C GLY A 139 12.82 -6.98 7.83
N GLY A 140 12.80 -6.05 8.79
CA GLY A 140 13.92 -5.73 9.67
C GLY A 140 13.73 -6.34 11.07
N GLU A 141 14.54 -5.88 12.03
CA GLU A 141 14.36 -6.24 13.44
C GLU A 141 12.95 -5.87 13.93
N GLY A 142 12.32 -6.75 14.73
CA GLY A 142 10.95 -6.57 15.23
C GLY A 142 9.84 -6.65 14.18
N SER A 143 10.15 -6.90 12.90
CA SER A 143 9.14 -7.10 11.85
C SER A 143 8.49 -8.48 11.97
N ILE A 144 7.21 -8.58 11.62
CA ILE A 144 6.40 -9.79 11.75
C ILE A 144 6.19 -10.40 10.35
N PRO A 145 6.68 -11.62 10.06
CA PRO A 145 6.46 -12.29 8.78
C PRO A 145 4.98 -12.49 8.47
N LEU A 146 4.59 -12.31 7.20
CA LEU A 146 3.25 -12.57 6.70
C LEU A 146 3.24 -12.90 5.21
N THR A 147 2.17 -13.55 4.76
CA THR A 147 1.75 -13.63 3.35
C THR A 147 0.42 -12.90 3.18
N LEU A 148 -0.10 -12.84 1.95
CA LEU A 148 -1.42 -12.25 1.67
C LEU A 148 -2.41 -13.31 1.20
N SER A 149 -3.67 -13.09 1.58
CA SER A 149 -4.84 -13.81 1.07
C SER A 149 -5.83 -12.81 0.47
N ALA A 150 -6.38 -13.15 -0.70
CA ALA A 150 -7.39 -12.39 -1.41
C ALA A 150 -8.79 -12.85 -1.00
N LYS A 151 -9.73 -11.90 -1.00
CA LYS A 151 -11.16 -12.19 -1.10
C LYS A 151 -11.71 -11.33 -2.22
N PHE A 152 -12.31 -11.97 -3.21
CA PHE A 152 -13.06 -11.26 -4.24
C PHE A 152 -14.38 -10.77 -3.65
N GLY A 153 -14.74 -9.53 -3.97
CA GLY A 153 -16.06 -8.99 -3.65
C GLY A 153 -17.07 -9.39 -4.72
N ASP A 154 -18.35 -9.49 -4.34
CA ASP A 154 -19.42 -9.29 -5.31
C ASP A 154 -19.31 -7.86 -5.85
N ALA A 155 -19.57 -7.68 -7.15
CA ALA A 155 -19.47 -6.38 -7.81
C ALA A 155 -20.68 -5.49 -7.48
N GLU A 156 -20.77 -5.04 -6.22
CA GLU A 156 -21.75 -4.04 -5.79
C GLU A 156 -21.19 -2.62 -5.97
N GLU A 157 -22.02 -1.75 -6.54
CA GLU A 157 -21.66 -0.40 -6.97
C GLU A 157 -21.25 0.48 -5.78
N GLU A 158 -20.06 1.09 -5.84
CA GLU A 158 -19.60 2.00 -4.78
C GLU A 158 -20.53 3.22 -4.68
N GLN A 159 -21.24 3.35 -3.55
CA GLN A 159 -22.04 4.54 -3.27
C GLN A 159 -21.14 5.75 -3.01
N GLN A 160 -21.03 6.55 -4.06
CA GLN A 160 -20.39 7.86 -4.13
C GLN A 160 -20.73 8.75 -2.91
N SER A 161 -19.78 8.88 -1.98
CA SER A 161 -19.89 9.82 -0.85
C SER A 161 -19.55 11.25 -1.32
N THR A 162 -20.55 11.99 -1.79
CA THR A 162 -20.38 13.39 -2.19
C THR A 162 -20.58 14.37 -1.03
N SER A 163 -19.53 15.15 -0.75
CA SER A 163 -19.55 16.54 -0.26
C SER A 163 -20.15 16.86 1.11
N GLY A 164 -19.53 17.81 1.81
CA GLY A 164 -20.05 18.35 3.07
C GLY A 164 -19.10 19.26 3.85
N GLU A 165 -18.20 20.00 3.20
CA GLU A 165 -17.42 21.03 3.87
C GLU A 165 -18.24 22.34 3.95
N GLU A 166 -18.84 22.60 5.11
CA GLU A 166 -19.33 23.95 5.46
C GLU A 166 -18.64 24.45 6.73
N ALA A 167 -17.74 25.41 6.52
CA ALA A 167 -17.24 26.27 7.59
C ALA A 167 -18.38 27.19 8.07
N SER A 168 -18.45 27.45 9.38
CA SER A 168 -19.34 28.46 9.96
C SER A 168 -18.80 29.01 11.28
N GLU A 169 -18.19 30.18 11.20
CA GLU A 169 -18.02 31.16 12.28
C GLU A 169 -18.52 32.51 11.75
N PRO A 170 -18.84 33.51 12.59
CA PRO A 170 -19.22 33.46 14.02
C PRO A 170 -20.59 34.17 14.25
N THR A 171 -20.97 34.42 15.51
CA THR A 171 -22.06 35.38 15.84
C THR A 171 -21.77 36.09 17.17
N GLU A 172 -22.07 37.39 17.22
CA GLU A 172 -21.60 38.36 18.23
C GLU A 172 -22.50 38.50 19.48
N THR A 173 -21.87 38.83 20.64
CA THR A 173 -22.05 40.04 21.51
C THR A 173 -23.51 40.56 21.74
N PRO A 174 -23.97 40.92 22.99
CA PRO A 174 -23.29 41.96 23.79
C PRO A 174 -23.44 41.98 25.35
N ALA A 175 -22.52 42.71 26.01
CA ALA A 175 -22.76 43.54 27.20
C ALA A 175 -21.61 44.57 27.42
N GLU A 176 -21.98 45.83 27.71
CA GLU A 176 -21.09 46.98 28.07
C GLU A 176 -20.73 46.91 29.59
N GLU A 177 -19.88 47.73 30.24
CA GLU A 177 -19.20 49.03 29.96
C GLU A 177 -17.66 48.89 30.27
N GLU A 178 -16.75 49.87 30.44
CA GLU A 178 -16.79 51.36 30.50
C GLU A 178 -15.39 51.98 30.16
N SER A 179 -15.29 53.31 30.30
CA SER A 179 -14.12 54.23 30.50
C SER A 179 -12.75 53.70 31.00
N THR A 180 -11.58 54.31 30.73
CA THR A 180 -11.26 55.65 30.16
C THR A 180 -9.79 55.80 29.66
N SER A 181 -9.62 56.42 28.49
CA SER A 181 -8.69 57.55 28.18
C SER A 181 -7.13 57.43 28.07
N VAL A 182 -6.63 58.23 27.10
CA VAL A 182 -5.32 58.95 27.01
C VAL A 182 -4.08 58.27 26.35
N ALA A 183 -3.84 58.73 25.10
CA ALA A 183 -2.58 59.14 24.45
C ALA A 183 -1.40 58.17 24.17
N ALA A 184 -0.94 58.25 22.91
CA ALA A 184 0.41 57.93 22.43
C ALA A 184 1.38 59.13 22.68
N PRO A 185 2.70 59.10 22.34
CA PRO A 185 3.48 58.05 21.67
C PRO A 185 4.83 57.67 22.34
N GLY A 186 5.50 56.62 21.85
CA GLY A 186 6.83 56.23 22.35
C GLY A 186 7.59 55.25 21.44
N VAL A 187 8.68 55.75 20.84
CA VAL A 187 9.74 55.09 20.06
C VAL A 187 10.35 53.86 20.77
N ASN A 188 10.70 52.76 20.08
CA ASN A 188 12.11 52.41 19.72
C ASN A 188 12.33 50.94 19.24
N GLU A 189 13.44 50.76 18.49
CA GLU A 189 14.26 49.54 18.19
C GLU A 189 13.80 48.45 17.17
N GLU A 190 14.68 48.24 16.19
CA GLU A 190 14.80 47.04 15.35
C GLU A 190 15.43 45.87 16.13
N PRO A 191 15.14 44.61 15.80
CA PRO A 191 15.99 43.48 16.16
C PRO A 191 16.93 43.07 15.02
N GLU A 192 18.24 42.97 15.33
CA GLU A 192 19.25 42.41 14.43
C GLU A 192 18.97 40.93 14.11
N VAL A 193 19.12 40.54 12.84
CA VAL A 193 19.20 39.12 12.44
C VAL A 193 20.66 38.67 12.51
N THR A 194 20.98 37.86 13.52
CA THR A 194 22.31 37.22 13.66
C THR A 194 22.31 35.79 13.12
N SER A 195 23.48 35.33 12.67
CA SER A 195 23.64 34.20 11.75
C SER A 195 23.58 32.81 12.41
N TYR A 196 23.10 31.84 11.64
CA TYR A 196 23.38 30.41 11.87
C TYR A 196 23.87 29.76 10.57
N GLU A 197 25.20 29.73 10.38
CA GLU A 197 25.85 28.74 9.52
C GLU A 197 26.36 27.59 10.40
N GLY A 198 26.02 26.36 10.02
CA GLY A 198 26.14 25.18 10.89
C GLY A 198 26.53 23.90 10.15
N SER A 199 27.64 23.97 9.39
CA SER A 199 28.55 22.87 9.02
C SER A 199 27.99 21.48 8.65
N ALA A 200 28.17 21.10 7.39
CA ALA A 200 28.14 19.70 6.97
C ALA A 200 29.30 18.88 7.61
N ALA A 201 29.01 17.66 8.06
CA ALA A 201 30.01 16.69 8.49
C ALA A 201 30.05 15.50 7.53
N ALA A 202 31.16 15.35 6.80
CA ALA A 202 31.36 14.24 5.87
C ALA A 202 32.37 13.21 6.41
N VAL A 203 31.90 11.96 6.49
CA VAL A 203 32.61 10.69 6.23
C VAL A 203 34.05 10.50 6.77
N GLY A 204 34.22 9.51 7.65
CA GLY A 204 35.51 8.85 7.86
C GLY A 204 35.51 7.83 9.00
N GLY A 205 35.39 6.53 8.70
CA GLY A 205 35.44 5.47 9.73
C GLY A 205 35.23 4.06 9.18
N ALA A 206 36.32 3.31 9.06
CA ALA A 206 36.36 1.94 8.51
C ALA A 206 35.45 0.92 9.22
N GLY A 207 34.89 -0.01 8.45
CA GLY A 207 34.06 -1.11 8.95
C GLY A 207 33.84 -2.23 7.93
N LEU A 208 34.91 -2.91 7.50
CA LEU A 208 34.78 -4.13 6.68
C LEU A 208 34.30 -5.29 7.56
N ALA A 209 33.05 -5.73 7.35
CA ALA A 209 32.53 -6.99 7.89
C ALA A 209 31.90 -7.81 6.76
N ALA A 210 32.66 -8.76 6.21
CA ALA A 210 32.13 -9.74 5.29
C ALA A 210 31.29 -10.78 6.06
N ILE A 211 30.05 -10.99 5.65
CA ILE A 211 29.22 -12.12 6.11
C ILE A 211 29.10 -13.09 4.93
N ALA A 212 29.53 -14.33 5.16
CA ALA A 212 29.68 -15.33 4.12
C ALA A 212 28.34 -15.96 3.72
N PHE A 213 28.17 -16.22 2.42
CA PHE A 213 27.10 -17.07 1.90
C PHE A 213 27.34 -18.53 2.30
N ALA A 214 26.48 -19.08 3.15
CA ALA A 214 26.40 -20.51 3.40
C ALA A 214 25.38 -21.15 2.45
N ALA A 215 25.82 -21.59 1.27
CA ALA A 215 25.00 -22.39 0.37
C ALA A 215 24.90 -23.83 0.90
N ALA A 216 23.75 -24.19 1.47
CA ALA A 216 23.45 -25.57 1.88
C ALA A 216 22.63 -26.27 0.78
N SER A 217 23.31 -26.88 -0.18
CA SER A 217 22.71 -27.76 -1.18
C SER A 217 22.18 -29.03 -0.51
N LEU A 218 20.86 -29.27 -0.52
CA LEU A 218 20.30 -30.56 -0.14
C LEU A 218 19.70 -31.26 -1.39
N VAL A 219 20.38 -32.32 -1.83
CA VAL A 219 19.97 -33.16 -2.96
C VAL A 219 19.58 -34.54 -2.43
N PHE A 220 18.30 -34.90 -2.54
CA PHE A 220 17.80 -36.28 -2.59
C PHE A 220 16.43 -36.24 -3.31
N TYR A 221 16.35 -36.50 -4.62
CA TYR A 221 16.33 -37.81 -5.31
C TYR A 221 15.02 -38.59 -5.14
N ILE A 222 14.14 -38.54 -6.14
CA ILE A 222 13.10 -39.54 -6.39
C ILE A 222 13.18 -39.99 -7.86
N ASN A 223 13.26 -41.30 -8.06
CA ASN A 223 13.23 -41.97 -9.37
C ASN A 223 11.87 -41.82 -10.08
N MET A 224 11.85 -41.74 -11.41
CA MET A 224 11.00 -42.64 -12.23
C MET A 224 11.34 -42.62 -13.75
N ARG A 225 11.50 -43.82 -14.35
CA ARG A 225 11.58 -44.15 -15.80
C ARG A 225 12.82 -43.60 -16.53
N ILE A 226 13.36 -44.30 -17.54
CA ILE A 226 12.77 -45.30 -18.46
C ILE A 226 13.22 -46.73 -18.15
#